data_AF-A0A940ABN7-F1
#
_entry.id   AF-A0A940ABN7-F1
#
_cell.length_a   1.000
_cell.length_b   1.000
_cell.length_c   1.000
_cell.angle_alpha   90.00
_cell.angle_beta   90.00
_cell.angle_gamma   90.00
#
_symmetry.space_group_name_H-M   'P 1'
#
loop_
_entity.id
_entity.type
_entity.pdbx_description
1 polymer ?
#
loop_
_entity_poly.entity_id
_entity_poly.type
_entity_poly.pdbx_seq_one_letter_code
_entity_poly.pdbx_strand_id
1 'polypeptide(L)'
;MKKNILLLSLILMTMSAFSQSVTIDSRLYAKYSEEDLLEIQRVNPLDIEYMNWFVDNAFVVKEINNPESSAFPKLRYMDKETKMAGAEVTEYNPETFNVMECDFEVSAKSSNVYLIGNTGKLLTFYSSEDLTKLFNEYRRRHNENE
;
A
#
# COMPACT_ATOMS: atom_id res chain seq x y z
N MET A 1 17.15 11.12 56.55
CA MET A 1 16.39 10.15 55.71
C MET A 1 15.69 10.84 54.53
N LYS A 2 16.42 11.64 53.72
CA LYS A 2 15.86 12.39 52.57
C LYS A 2 16.70 12.28 51.28
N LYS A 3 17.81 11.53 51.31
CA LYS A 3 18.72 11.37 50.16
C LYS A 3 18.38 10.18 49.25
N ASN A 4 17.43 9.32 49.65
CA ASN A 4 17.10 8.10 48.91
C ASN A 4 15.85 8.25 48.02
N ILE A 5 15.17 9.40 48.04
CA ILE A 5 13.95 9.65 47.24
C ILE A 5 14.33 10.09 45.80
N LEU A 6 15.54 10.63 45.60
CA LEU A 6 16.00 11.13 44.30
C LEU A 6 16.44 10.00 43.33
N LEU A 7 16.68 8.79 43.83
CA LEU A 7 17.03 7.64 42.99
C LEU A 7 15.81 6.93 42.41
N LEU A 8 14.62 7.14 42.99
CA LEU A 8 13.39 6.45 42.57
C LEU A 8 12.70 7.16 41.37
N SER A 9 12.97 8.45 41.15
CA SER A 9 12.39 9.21 40.04
C SER A 9 13.09 9.00 38.69
N LEU A 10 14.29 8.40 38.68
CA LEU A 10 15.06 8.17 37.46
C LEU A 10 14.65 6.87 36.71
N ILE A 11 13.94 5.96 37.39
CA ILE A 11 13.56 4.65 36.83
C ILE A 11 12.24 4.71 36.05
N LEU A 12 11.45 5.79 36.19
CA LEU A 12 10.12 5.91 35.55
C LEU A 12 10.13 6.55 34.15
N MET A 13 11.29 7.01 33.65
CA MET A 13 11.37 7.66 32.32
C MET A 13 11.64 6.70 31.15
N THR A 14 11.86 5.40 31.38
CA THR A 14 12.25 4.47 30.31
C THR A 14 11.08 3.80 29.58
N MET A 15 9.83 4.15 29.89
CA MET A 15 8.63 3.46 29.35
C MET A 15 7.84 4.27 28.31
N SER A 16 8.29 5.47 27.92
CA SER A 16 7.52 6.34 27.00
C SER A 16 8.11 6.42 25.60
N ALA A 17 8.67 5.32 25.09
CA ALA A 17 8.81 5.16 23.65
C ALA A 17 7.55 4.47 23.11
N PHE A 18 6.40 5.17 23.19
CA PHE A 18 5.29 4.84 22.30
C PHE A 18 5.78 5.15 20.89
N SER A 19 6.28 4.13 20.20
CA SER A 19 6.38 4.17 18.74
C SER A 19 5.03 4.66 18.24
N GLN A 20 5.04 5.74 17.46
CA GLN A 20 3.83 6.22 16.81
C GLN A 20 3.34 5.09 15.91
N SER A 21 2.33 4.35 16.36
CA SER A 21 1.85 3.18 15.63
C SER A 21 1.24 3.67 14.32
N VAL A 22 1.82 3.26 13.20
CA VAL A 22 1.32 3.59 11.86
C VAL A 22 -0.11 3.08 11.73
N THR A 23 -1.10 3.97 11.56
CA THR A 23 -2.50 3.58 11.39
C THR A 23 -2.66 2.76 10.11
N ILE A 24 -3.22 1.55 10.20
CA ILE A 24 -3.43 0.66 9.05
C ILE A 24 -4.53 1.23 8.13
N ASP A 25 -4.25 1.36 6.84
CA ASP A 25 -5.25 1.78 5.84
C ASP A 25 -6.33 0.70 5.67
N SER A 26 -7.60 1.11 5.78
CA SER A 26 -8.76 0.22 5.67
C SER A 26 -8.87 -0.55 4.34
N ARG A 27 -8.21 -0.06 3.28
CA ARG A 27 -8.18 -0.71 1.97
C ARG A 27 -7.37 -2.01 1.97
N LEU A 28 -6.42 -2.16 2.90
CA LEU A 28 -5.58 -3.36 2.99
C LEU A 28 -6.36 -4.61 3.40
N TYR A 29 -7.49 -4.45 4.12
CA TYR A 29 -8.38 -5.55 4.50
C TYR A 29 -9.08 -6.22 3.30
N ALA A 30 -8.96 -5.65 2.09
CA ALA A 30 -9.37 -6.34 0.87
C ALA A 30 -8.56 -7.63 0.62
N LYS A 31 -7.30 -7.67 1.09
CA LYS A 31 -6.35 -8.76 0.81
C LYS A 31 -5.86 -9.47 2.07
N TYR A 32 -5.76 -8.76 3.19
CA TYR A 32 -5.19 -9.28 4.45
C TYR A 32 -6.25 -9.37 5.54
N SER A 33 -6.08 -10.30 6.47
CA SER A 33 -6.87 -10.32 7.70
C SER A 33 -6.40 -9.23 8.69
N GLU A 34 -7.22 -8.94 9.70
CA GLU A 34 -6.81 -8.04 10.78
C GLU A 34 -5.61 -8.61 11.53
N GLU A 35 -5.61 -9.92 11.80
CA GLU A 35 -4.52 -10.61 12.46
C GLU A 35 -3.21 -10.53 11.66
N ASP A 36 -3.27 -10.67 10.32
CA ASP A 36 -2.09 -10.52 9.45
C ASP A 36 -1.51 -9.10 9.55
N LEU A 37 -2.37 -8.08 9.45
CA LEU A 37 -1.92 -6.69 9.46
C LEU A 37 -1.39 -6.27 10.83
N LEU A 38 -2.00 -6.74 11.92
CA LEU A 38 -1.49 -6.52 13.28
C LEU A 38 -0.15 -7.23 13.51
N GLU A 39 0.03 -8.44 12.99
CA GLU A 39 1.29 -9.15 13.09
C GLU A 39 2.40 -8.45 12.28
N ILE A 40 2.11 -8.03 11.04
CA ILE A 40 3.04 -7.23 10.22
C ILE A 40 3.41 -5.94 10.95
N GLN A 41 2.43 -5.22 11.49
CA GLN A 41 2.65 -3.98 12.25
C GLN A 41 3.55 -4.22 13.47
N ARG A 42 3.35 -5.34 14.18
CA ARG A 42 4.15 -5.70 15.36
C ARG A 42 5.58 -6.09 15.02
N VAL A 43 5.77 -6.81 13.91
CA VAL A 43 7.09 -7.32 13.48
C VAL A 43 7.90 -6.24 12.78
N ASN A 44 7.28 -5.51 11.85
CA ASN A 44 7.92 -4.45 11.07
C ASN A 44 6.91 -3.35 10.68
N PRO A 45 6.73 -2.31 11.52
CA PRO A 45 5.82 -1.20 11.23
C PRO A 45 6.10 -0.49 9.89
N LEU A 46 7.34 -0.56 9.39
CA LEU A 46 7.71 0.01 8.09
C LEU A 46 6.98 -0.64 6.92
N ASP A 47 6.63 -1.93 7.04
CA ASP A 47 5.88 -2.62 5.99
C ASP A 47 4.45 -2.09 5.91
N ILE A 48 3.83 -1.74 7.05
CA ILE A 48 2.53 -1.06 7.07
C ILE A 48 2.63 0.34 6.45
N GLU A 49 3.69 1.09 6.77
CA GLU A 49 3.93 2.40 6.16
C GLU A 49 4.04 2.29 4.63
N TYR A 50 4.79 1.30 4.14
CA TYR A 50 4.91 1.02 2.71
C TYR A 50 3.58 0.60 2.08
N MET A 51 2.82 -0.29 2.72
CA MET A 51 1.53 -0.77 2.21
C MET A 51 0.49 0.35 2.15
N ASN A 52 0.43 1.21 3.17
CA ASN A 52 -0.41 2.41 3.17
C ASN A 52 -0.01 3.39 2.06
N TRP A 53 1.28 3.58 1.83
CA TRP A 53 1.74 4.40 0.72
C TRP A 53 1.40 3.75 -0.64
N PHE A 54 1.55 2.44 -0.75
CA PHE A 54 1.37 1.67 -1.97
C PHE A 54 -0.04 1.84 -2.55
N VAL A 55 -1.08 1.79 -1.70
CA VAL A 55 -2.48 1.82 -2.16
C VAL A 55 -2.85 3.07 -2.96
N ASP A 56 -2.13 4.18 -2.80
CA ASP A 56 -2.33 5.41 -3.56
C ASP A 56 -1.26 5.69 -4.62
N ASN A 57 -0.05 5.16 -4.43
CA ASN A 57 1.13 5.63 -5.17
C ASN A 57 1.73 4.57 -6.10
N ALA A 58 1.30 3.32 -6.01
CA ALA A 58 1.95 2.23 -6.72
C ALA A 58 1.60 2.11 -8.21
N PHE A 59 0.68 2.95 -8.68
CA PHE A 59 0.18 2.90 -10.04
C PHE A 59 -0.12 4.30 -10.58
N VAL A 60 -0.31 4.35 -11.90
CA VAL A 60 -0.88 5.50 -12.60
C VAL A 60 -1.97 5.05 -13.54
N VAL A 61 -2.97 5.92 -13.73
CA VAL A 61 -4.02 5.72 -14.73
C VAL A 61 -3.81 6.66 -15.90
N LYS A 62 -3.81 6.11 -17.12
CA LYS A 62 -3.66 6.86 -18.37
C LYS A 62 -4.81 6.58 -19.31
N GLU A 63 -5.27 7.62 -20.01
CA GLU A 63 -6.26 7.45 -21.07
C GLU A 63 -5.59 6.99 -22.37
N ILE A 64 -6.31 6.16 -23.13
CA ILE A 64 -5.88 5.67 -24.43
C ILE A 64 -7.01 5.80 -25.46
N ASN A 65 -6.59 6.00 -26.70
CA ASN A 65 -7.49 5.93 -27.84
C ASN A 65 -7.69 4.46 -28.24
N ASN A 66 -8.94 4.08 -28.50
CA ASN A 66 -9.32 2.76 -29.01
C ASN A 66 -8.94 1.55 -28.10
N PRO A 67 -9.54 1.42 -26.90
CA PRO A 67 -9.22 0.35 -25.95
C PRO A 67 -9.44 -1.07 -26.49
N GLU A 68 -10.38 -1.25 -27.41
CA GLU A 68 -10.70 -2.56 -28.02
C GLU A 68 -9.57 -3.12 -28.88
N SER A 69 -8.70 -2.24 -29.41
CA SER A 69 -7.54 -2.62 -30.21
C SER A 69 -6.26 -2.87 -29.39
N SER A 70 -6.32 -2.66 -28.07
CA SER A 70 -5.13 -2.77 -27.23
C SER A 70 -4.79 -4.23 -26.91
N ALA A 71 -3.51 -4.58 -26.93
CA ALA A 71 -3.00 -5.91 -26.58
C ALA A 71 -2.84 -6.12 -25.06
N PHE A 72 -3.31 -5.18 -24.23
CA PHE A 72 -3.14 -5.25 -22.79
C PHE A 72 -4.18 -6.19 -22.16
N PRO A 73 -3.77 -6.99 -21.15
CA PRO A 73 -4.72 -7.82 -20.40
C PRO A 73 -5.75 -6.94 -19.69
N LYS A 74 -6.99 -7.43 -19.56
CA LYS A 74 -8.02 -6.77 -18.75
C LYS A 74 -7.65 -6.83 -17.26
N LEU A 75 -7.86 -5.74 -16.54
CA LEU A 75 -7.79 -5.74 -15.08
C LEU A 75 -8.98 -6.51 -14.52
N ARG A 76 -8.73 -7.34 -13.51
CA ARG A 76 -9.76 -8.17 -12.86
C ARG A 76 -9.72 -7.97 -11.36
N TYR A 77 -10.85 -8.13 -10.70
CA TYR A 77 -10.92 -8.25 -9.26
C TYR A 77 -10.32 -9.58 -8.80
N MET A 78 -9.75 -9.62 -7.62
CA MET A 78 -9.37 -10.85 -6.94
C MET A 78 -10.62 -11.48 -6.32
N ASP A 79 -10.87 -12.74 -6.63
CA ASP A 79 -11.92 -13.50 -5.97
C ASP A 79 -11.49 -13.83 -4.52
N LYS A 80 -12.30 -13.42 -3.55
CA LYS A 80 -11.92 -13.51 -2.12
C LYS A 80 -11.90 -14.95 -1.60
N GLU A 81 -12.69 -15.85 -2.18
CA GLU A 81 -12.82 -17.24 -1.75
C GLU A 81 -11.73 -18.12 -2.37
N THR A 82 -11.53 -17.97 -3.69
CA THR A 82 -10.63 -18.82 -4.48
C THR A 82 -9.22 -18.24 -4.60
N LYS A 83 -9.04 -16.94 -4.32
CA LYS A 83 -7.79 -16.19 -4.54
C LYS A 83 -7.30 -16.23 -5.99
N MET A 84 -8.24 -16.34 -6.93
CA MET A 84 -8.00 -16.32 -8.38
C MET A 84 -8.59 -15.07 -9.03
N ALA A 85 -8.25 -14.85 -10.30
CA ALA A 85 -8.84 -13.80 -11.12
C ALA A 85 -10.37 -13.93 -11.20
N GLY A 86 -11.07 -12.95 -10.64
CA GLY A 86 -12.53 -12.84 -10.60
C GLY A 86 -13.11 -12.07 -11.79
N ALA A 87 -14.12 -11.25 -11.55
CA ALA A 87 -14.78 -10.43 -12.57
C ALA A 87 -13.86 -9.32 -13.11
N GLU A 88 -14.12 -8.85 -14.34
CA GLU A 88 -13.39 -7.72 -14.92
C GLU A 88 -13.73 -6.41 -14.19
N VAL A 89 -12.73 -5.56 -14.01
CA VAL A 89 -12.94 -4.19 -13.53
C VAL A 89 -13.42 -3.35 -14.71
N THR A 90 -14.66 -2.88 -14.65
CA THR A 90 -15.30 -2.15 -15.76
C THR A 90 -15.39 -0.63 -15.54
N GLU A 91 -15.01 -0.16 -14.37
CA GLU A 91 -15.08 1.26 -14.00
C GLU A 91 -13.88 1.67 -13.15
N TYR A 92 -13.58 2.98 -13.16
CA TYR A 92 -12.54 3.58 -12.34
C TYR A 92 -13.01 4.92 -11.82
N ASN A 93 -13.07 5.03 -10.49
CA ASN A 93 -13.27 6.29 -9.79
C ASN A 93 -12.07 6.50 -8.86
N PRO A 94 -11.24 7.53 -9.05
CA PRO A 94 -10.05 7.76 -8.23
C PRO A 94 -10.36 7.95 -6.74
N GLU A 95 -11.58 8.34 -6.37
CA GLU A 95 -11.97 8.57 -4.97
C GLU A 95 -12.34 7.29 -4.22
N THR A 96 -12.75 6.25 -4.95
CA THR A 96 -13.29 5.01 -4.36
C THR A 96 -12.55 3.76 -4.81
N PHE A 97 -11.66 3.86 -5.79
CA PHE A 97 -10.95 2.72 -6.34
C PHE A 97 -9.93 2.18 -5.32
N ASN A 98 -10.05 0.89 -5.00
CA ASN A 98 -9.11 0.17 -4.15
C ASN A 98 -8.32 -0.84 -4.98
N VAL A 99 -7.05 -0.56 -5.19
CA VAL A 99 -6.15 -1.44 -5.96
C VAL A 99 -5.96 -2.81 -5.30
N MET A 100 -6.13 -2.91 -3.98
CA MET A 100 -5.96 -4.17 -3.23
C MET A 100 -7.07 -5.18 -3.48
N GLU A 101 -8.17 -4.76 -4.10
CA GLU A 101 -9.24 -5.64 -4.57
C GLU A 101 -8.94 -6.27 -5.93
N CYS A 102 -7.89 -5.82 -6.61
CA CYS A 102 -7.55 -6.27 -7.95
C CYS A 102 -6.57 -7.45 -7.94
N ASP A 103 -6.66 -8.29 -8.97
CA ASP A 103 -5.67 -9.29 -9.33
C ASP A 103 -4.60 -8.64 -10.21
N PHE A 104 -3.45 -8.37 -9.61
CA PHE A 104 -2.31 -7.73 -10.26
C PHE A 104 -1.01 -8.34 -9.81
N GLU A 105 0.00 -8.20 -10.66
CA GLU A 105 1.37 -8.58 -10.36
C GLU A 105 2.26 -7.34 -10.41
N VAL A 106 3.29 -7.33 -9.56
CA VAL A 106 4.36 -6.33 -9.61
C VAL A 106 5.62 -7.02 -10.08
N SER A 107 6.04 -6.69 -11.30
CA SER A 107 7.29 -7.18 -11.87
C SER A 107 8.49 -6.46 -11.26
N ALA A 108 9.64 -7.14 -11.20
CA ALA A 108 10.83 -6.58 -10.56
C ALA A 108 11.38 -5.33 -11.27
N LYS A 109 11.41 -5.36 -12.61
CA LYS A 109 12.14 -4.39 -13.46
C LYS A 109 11.28 -3.67 -14.49
N SER A 110 10.05 -4.14 -14.70
CA SER A 110 9.15 -3.60 -15.72
C SER A 110 7.83 -3.21 -15.09
N SER A 111 7.15 -2.25 -15.71
CA SER A 111 5.77 -1.94 -15.37
C SER A 111 4.82 -3.00 -15.93
N ASN A 112 3.80 -3.33 -15.17
CA ASN A 112 2.68 -4.15 -15.64
C ASN A 112 1.51 -3.25 -15.96
N VAL A 113 0.86 -3.50 -17.11
CA VAL A 113 -0.17 -2.63 -17.68
C VAL A 113 -1.45 -3.43 -17.88
N TYR A 114 -2.55 -2.91 -17.37
CA TYR A 114 -3.86 -3.53 -17.46
C TYR A 114 -4.88 -2.55 -18.04
N LEU A 115 -5.80 -3.07 -18.86
CA LEU A 115 -6.91 -2.32 -19.40
C LEU A 115 -8.11 -2.38 -18.44
N ILE A 116 -8.68 -1.22 -18.10
CA ILE A 116 -9.88 -1.13 -17.28
C ILE A 116 -11.10 -1.21 -18.20
N GLY A 117 -11.76 -2.37 -18.22
CA GLY A 117 -12.95 -2.64 -19.03
C GLY A 117 -12.83 -2.11 -20.45
N ASN A 118 -13.86 -1.38 -20.90
CA ASN A 118 -13.83 -0.62 -22.15
C ASN A 118 -13.81 0.90 -21.90
N THR A 119 -13.27 1.34 -20.75
CA THR A 119 -13.33 2.75 -20.34
C THR A 119 -12.32 3.66 -21.06
N GLY A 120 -11.49 3.10 -21.94
CA GLY A 120 -10.37 3.82 -22.54
C GLY A 120 -9.25 4.16 -21.55
N LYS A 121 -9.13 3.43 -20.43
CA LYS A 121 -8.13 3.70 -19.37
C LYS A 121 -7.23 2.50 -19.14
N LEU A 122 -5.93 2.77 -18.98
CA LEU A 122 -4.92 1.81 -18.56
C LEU A 122 -4.51 2.09 -17.11
N LEU A 123 -4.43 1.03 -16.32
CA LEU A 123 -3.76 1.01 -15.02
C LEU A 123 -2.34 0.49 -15.22
N THR A 124 -1.33 1.29 -14.88
CA THR A 124 0.07 0.88 -14.97
C THR A 124 0.68 0.84 -13.58
N PHE A 125 1.08 -0.35 -13.14
CA PHE A 125 1.84 -0.51 -11.90
C PHE A 125 3.32 -0.23 -12.16
N TYR A 126 3.96 0.46 -11.22
CA TYR A 126 5.41 0.61 -11.24
C TYR A 126 6.11 -0.72 -10.94
N SER A 127 7.36 -0.85 -11.39
CA SER A 127 8.20 -1.99 -11.03
C SER A 127 8.57 -1.95 -9.55
N SER A 128 8.93 -3.09 -8.94
CA SER A 128 9.36 -3.08 -7.52
C SER A 128 10.60 -2.21 -7.29
N GLU A 129 11.52 -2.14 -8.27
CA GLU A 129 12.67 -1.24 -8.23
C GLU A 129 12.24 0.24 -8.17
N ASP A 130 11.25 0.63 -8.97
CA ASP A 130 10.76 2.02 -8.98
C ASP A 130 9.94 2.34 -7.74
N LEU A 131 9.09 1.42 -7.28
CA LEU A 131 8.34 1.57 -6.02
C LEU A 131 9.27 1.79 -4.84
N THR A 132 10.38 1.06 -4.77
CA THR A 132 11.39 1.22 -3.71
C THR A 132 11.98 2.64 -3.74
N LYS A 133 12.33 3.15 -4.92
CA LYS A 133 12.87 4.52 -5.06
C LYS A 133 11.82 5.56 -4.65
N LEU A 134 10.61 5.44 -5.17
CA LEU A 134 9.50 6.37 -4.91
C LEU A 134 9.12 6.41 -3.43
N PHE A 135 9.08 5.25 -2.76
CA PHE A 135 8.82 5.19 -1.32
C PHE A 135 9.95 5.81 -0.51
N ASN A 136 11.21 5.53 -0.83
CA ASN A 136 12.35 6.16 -0.15
C ASN A 136 12.35 7.68 -0.32
N GLU A 137 11.99 8.19 -1.50
CA GLU A 137 11.82 9.63 -1.75
C GLU A 137 10.65 10.24 -0.97
N TYR A 138 9.53 9.51 -0.86
CA TYR A 138 8.41 9.89 -0.01
C TYR A 138 8.86 10.04 1.45
N ARG A 139 9.53 9.02 2.02
CA ARG A 139 9.98 9.04 3.41
C ARG A 139 11.01 10.14 3.68
N ARG A 140 11.97 10.33 2.77
CA ARG A 140 12.97 11.41 2.91
C ARG A 140 12.30 12.78 3.00
N ARG A 141 11.32 13.06 2.13
CA ARG A 141 10.58 14.32 2.15
C ARG A 141 9.70 14.47 3.39
N HIS A 142 9.10 13.39 3.88
CA HIS A 142 8.29 13.43 5.09
C HIS A 142 9.15 13.78 6.33
N ASN A 143 10.28 13.09 6.49
CA ASN A 143 11.20 13.31 7.61
C ASN A 143 11.92 14.68 7.57
N GLU A 144 12.01 15.32 6.40
CA GLU A 144 12.57 16.68 6.27
C GLU A 144 11.57 17.78 6.69
N ASN A 145 10.28 17.45 6.81
CA ASN A 145 9.21 18.41 7.16
C ASN A 145 8.67 18.25 8.60
N GLU A 146 9.23 17.32 9.39
CA GLU A 146 8.98 17.13 10.83
C GLU A 146 10.06 17.82 11.69
#